data_AF-W4L3N7-F1
#
_entry.id   AF-W4L3N7-F1
#
_cell.length_a   1.000
_cell.length_b   1.000
_cell.length_c   1.000
_cell.angle_alpha   90.00
_cell.angle_beta   90.00
_cell.angle_gamma   90.00
#
_symmetry.space_group_name_H-M   'P 1'
#
loop_
_entity.id
_entity.type
_entity.pdbx_description
1 polymer ?
#
loop_
_entity_poly.entity_id
_entity_poly.type
_entity_poly.pdbx_seq_one_letter_code
_entity_poly.pdbx_strand_id
1 'polypeptide(L)'
;MSITQALAERILAFRYEDLPEEAVSWAKQAIVDTIGVTFAGSCEPTAQIPARIPGMAGQDGPCLVLGSHQRTTALDAAMLNGVASHALDYDDVSPTMGGASLGDVSHPDVGLRRDV
;
A
#
# COMPACT_ATOMS: atom_id res chain seq x y z
N MET A 1 9.05 -21.40 -22.23
CA MET A 1 9.17 -20.55 -21.03
C MET A 1 7.77 -20.28 -20.52
N SER A 2 7.48 -20.55 -19.24
CA SER A 2 6.17 -20.23 -18.66
C SER A 2 6.07 -18.74 -18.32
N ILE A 3 4.87 -18.21 -18.14
CA ILE A 3 4.66 -16.82 -17.71
C ILE A 3 5.30 -16.58 -16.34
N THR A 4 5.14 -17.53 -15.40
CA THR A 4 5.76 -17.45 -14.06
C THR A 4 7.28 -17.36 -14.15
N GLN A 5 7.89 -18.17 -15.02
CA GLN A 5 9.34 -18.14 -15.23
C GLN A 5 9.78 -16.79 -15.83
N ALA A 6 9.08 -16.30 -16.84
CA ALA A 6 9.37 -15.01 -17.46
C ALA A 6 9.28 -13.84 -16.47
N LEU A 7 8.32 -13.90 -15.55
CA LEU A 7 8.16 -12.88 -14.50
C LEU A 7 9.30 -12.95 -13.48
N ALA A 8 9.66 -14.15 -13.01
CA ALA A 8 10.76 -14.33 -12.07
C ALA A 8 12.10 -13.84 -12.66
N GLU A 9 12.39 -14.16 -13.92
CA GLU A 9 13.60 -13.69 -14.61
C GLU A 9 13.63 -12.16 -14.71
N ARG A 10 12.50 -11.51 -15.01
CA ARG A 10 12.40 -10.03 -15.04
C ARG A 10 12.63 -9.39 -13.67
N ILE A 11 12.07 -9.97 -12.60
CA ILE A 11 12.26 -9.47 -11.23
C ILE A 11 13.75 -9.58 -10.84
N LEU A 12 14.40 -10.69 -11.18
CA LEU A 12 15.83 -10.90 -10.86
C LEU A 12 16.77 -10.01 -11.67
N ALA A 13 16.38 -9.62 -12.89
CA ALA A 13 17.15 -8.70 -13.73
C ALA A 13 16.92 -7.22 -13.37
N PHE A 14 16.02 -6.91 -12.45
CA PHE A 14 15.64 -5.55 -12.08
C PHE A 14 16.78 -4.81 -11.34
N ARG A 15 17.12 -3.60 -11.80
CA ARG A 15 18.12 -2.74 -11.16
C ARG A 15 17.57 -1.33 -11.00
N TYR A 16 17.92 -0.69 -9.89
CA TYR A 16 17.47 0.67 -9.60
C TYR A 16 17.99 1.67 -10.63
N GLU A 17 19.23 1.50 -11.08
CA GLU A 17 19.89 2.37 -12.07
C GLU A 17 19.20 2.39 -13.44
N ASP A 18 18.42 1.35 -13.75
CA ASP A 18 17.71 1.23 -15.03
C ASP A 18 16.33 1.90 -14.99
N LEU A 19 15.91 2.43 -13.83
CA LEU A 19 14.59 3.03 -13.67
C LEU A 19 14.51 4.45 -14.29
N PRO A 20 13.44 4.76 -15.03
CA PRO A 20 13.14 6.14 -15.40
C PRO A 20 13.00 7.03 -14.15
N GLU A 21 13.53 8.25 -14.20
CA GLU A 21 13.46 9.20 -13.09
C GLU A 21 12.00 9.45 -12.63
N GLU A 22 11.07 9.48 -13.59
CA GLU A 22 9.64 9.62 -13.32
C GLU A 22 9.09 8.45 -12.48
N ALA A 23 9.48 7.21 -12.77
CA ALA A 23 9.05 6.05 -11.99
C ALA A 23 9.55 6.12 -10.55
N VAL A 24 10.78 6.60 -10.35
CA VAL A 24 11.34 6.84 -9.01
C VAL A 24 10.56 7.94 -8.27
N SER A 25 10.18 9.01 -8.98
CA SER A 25 9.36 10.10 -8.41
C SER A 25 8.00 9.59 -7.94
N TRP A 26 7.29 8.84 -8.79
CA TRP A 26 6.00 8.24 -8.44
C TRP A 26 6.11 7.27 -7.27
N ALA A 27 7.13 6.41 -7.25
CA ALA A 27 7.35 5.48 -6.14
C ALA A 27 7.56 6.21 -4.81
N LYS A 28 8.30 7.33 -4.80
CA LYS A 28 8.47 8.15 -3.58
C LYS A 28 7.16 8.76 -3.12
N GLN A 29 6.34 9.27 -4.06
CA GLN A 29 5.03 9.84 -3.74
C GLN A 29 4.10 8.78 -3.15
N ALA A 30 4.01 7.59 -3.77
CA ALA A 30 3.22 6.48 -3.27
C ALA A 30 3.66 6.05 -1.86
N ILE A 31 4.96 5.93 -1.59
CA ILE A 31 5.47 5.59 -0.25
C ILE A 31 5.06 6.65 0.79
N VAL A 32 5.20 7.94 0.46
CA VAL A 32 4.83 9.03 1.37
C VAL A 32 3.32 9.04 1.64
N ASP A 33 2.51 8.84 0.59
CA ASP A 33 1.06 8.74 0.68
C ASP A 33 0.64 7.57 1.58
N THR A 34 1.13 6.36 1.30
CA THR A 34 0.86 5.16 2.11
C THR A 34 1.20 5.40 3.59
N ILE A 35 2.34 6.00 3.89
CA ILE A 35 2.72 6.32 5.28
C ILE A 35 1.73 7.32 5.90
N GLY A 36 1.37 8.37 5.16
CA GLY A 36 0.41 9.38 5.59
C GLY A 36 -0.96 8.80 5.94
N VAL A 37 -1.52 7.99 5.05
CA VAL A 37 -2.84 7.35 5.27
C VAL A 37 -2.77 6.29 6.36
N THR A 38 -1.63 5.59 6.52
CA THR A 38 -1.42 4.66 7.64
C THR A 38 -1.50 5.38 8.97
N PHE A 39 -0.85 6.55 9.10
CA PHE A 39 -0.97 7.34 10.33
C PHE A 39 -2.40 7.81 10.58
N ALA A 40 -3.10 8.27 9.55
CA ALA A 40 -4.49 8.70 9.65
C ALA A 40 -5.42 7.54 10.08
N GLY A 41 -5.25 6.35 9.51
CA GLY A 41 -6.05 5.15 9.81
C GLY A 41 -5.64 4.40 11.08
N SER A 42 -4.46 4.67 11.65
CA SER A 42 -3.93 3.92 12.81
C SER A 42 -4.83 3.97 14.07
N CYS A 43 -5.66 5.01 14.20
CA CYS A 43 -6.58 5.16 15.31
C CYS A 43 -7.94 4.49 15.06
N GLU A 44 -8.22 4.00 13.85
CA GLU A 44 -9.50 3.38 13.52
C GLU A 44 -9.68 2.04 14.24
N PRO A 45 -10.91 1.69 14.66
CA PRO A 45 -11.17 0.40 15.30
C PRO A 45 -10.71 -0.79 14.44
N THR A 46 -10.85 -0.69 13.12
CA THR A 46 -10.41 -1.72 12.16
C THR A 46 -8.90 -1.96 12.22
N ALA A 47 -8.09 -0.91 12.41
CA ALA A 47 -6.64 -1.01 12.57
C ALA A 47 -6.22 -1.61 13.92
N GLN A 48 -7.03 -1.45 14.97
CA GLN A 48 -6.69 -1.90 16.32
C GLN A 48 -7.16 -3.34 16.63
N ILE A 49 -8.20 -3.82 15.96
CA ILE A 49 -8.76 -5.16 16.18
C ILE A 49 -7.72 -6.27 15.95
N PRO A 50 -6.94 -6.27 14.85
CA PRO A 50 -5.99 -7.36 14.57
C PRO A 50 -4.89 -7.47 15.64
N ALA A 51 -4.49 -6.36 16.26
CA ALA A 51 -3.50 -6.38 17.35
C ALA A 51 -3.97 -7.19 18.59
N ARG A 52 -5.27 -7.45 18.71
CA ARG A 52 -5.85 -8.26 19.79
C ARG A 52 -5.84 -9.75 19.50
N ILE A 53 -5.47 -10.16 18.28
CA ILE A 53 -5.36 -11.57 17.92
C ILE A 53 -4.17 -12.17 18.69
N PRO A 54 -4.37 -13.29 19.42
CA PRO A 54 -3.28 -13.95 20.14
C PRO A 54 -2.12 -14.26 19.20
N GLY A 55 -0.94 -13.70 19.51
CA GLY A 55 0.30 -13.94 18.78
C GLY A 55 0.72 -12.88 17.76
N MET A 56 -0.10 -11.87 17.42
CA MET A 56 0.28 -10.82 16.44
C MET A 56 1.07 -9.65 17.04
N ALA A 57 0.56 -9.03 18.11
CA ALA A 57 1.16 -7.82 18.69
C ALA A 57 2.00 -8.10 19.95
N GLY A 58 2.21 -9.37 20.30
CA GLY A 58 2.88 -9.79 21.53
C GLY A 58 4.24 -10.47 21.32
N GLN A 59 4.72 -10.53 20.07
CA GLN A 59 6.02 -11.11 19.73
C GLN A 59 7.07 -10.00 19.69
N ASP A 60 8.21 -10.19 20.37
CA ASP A 60 9.32 -9.24 20.27
C ASP A 60 9.91 -9.28 18.85
N GLY A 61 10.05 -8.11 18.24
CA GLY A 61 10.68 -7.97 16.93
C GLY A 61 11.13 -6.55 16.63
N PRO A 62 11.95 -6.35 15.59
CA PRO A 62 12.55 -5.06 15.30
C PRO A 62 11.61 -4.12 14.52
N CYS A 63 10.45 -4.57 14.03
CA CYS A 63 9.63 -3.82 13.08
C CYS A 63 8.57 -2.97 13.79
N LEU A 64 8.45 -1.70 13.38
CA LEU A 64 7.54 -0.74 14.01
C LEU A 64 6.10 -0.88 13.49
N VAL A 65 5.13 -0.81 14.40
CA VAL A 65 3.72 -0.58 14.07
C VAL A 65 3.48 0.93 14.01
N LEU A 66 3.24 1.45 12.81
CA LEU A 66 3.05 2.87 12.53
C LEU A 66 1.83 3.41 13.28
N GLY A 67 1.94 4.64 13.80
CA GLY A 67 0.94 5.23 14.69
C GLY A 67 1.01 4.75 16.16
N SER A 68 2.03 3.97 16.53
CA SER A 68 2.23 3.50 17.91
C SER A 68 3.71 3.47 18.31
N HIS A 69 3.98 3.10 19.57
CA HIS A 69 5.33 2.79 20.06
C HIS A 69 5.65 1.30 20.05
N GLN A 70 4.74 0.45 19.56
CA GLN A 70 4.90 -1.00 19.58
C GLN A 70 5.81 -1.47 18.46
N ARG A 71 6.60 -2.51 18.75
CA ARG A 71 7.38 -3.23 17.74
C ARG A 71 7.05 -4.71 17.81
N THR A 72 7.05 -5.36 16.65
CA THR A 72 6.73 -6.79 16.51
C THR A 72 7.55 -7.39 15.36
N THR A 73 7.25 -8.63 14.99
CA THR A 73 7.84 -9.33 13.85
C THR A 73 7.56 -8.58 12.54
N ALA A 74 8.36 -8.87 11.50
CA ALA A 74 8.16 -8.25 10.19
C ALA A 74 6.79 -8.57 9.58
N LEU A 75 6.31 -9.80 9.76
CA LEU A 75 5.02 -10.25 9.24
C LEU A 75 3.85 -9.53 9.93
N ASP A 76 3.88 -9.47 11.26
CA ASP A 76 2.80 -8.86 12.02
C ASP A 76 2.78 -7.33 11.83
N ALA A 77 3.95 -6.69 11.80
CA ALA A 77 4.05 -5.26 11.52
C ALA A 77 3.53 -4.94 10.11
N ALA A 78 3.85 -5.75 9.11
CA ALA A 78 3.33 -5.58 7.75
C ALA A 78 1.81 -5.71 7.71
N MET A 79 1.25 -6.71 8.40
CA MET A 79 -0.21 -6.89 8.45
C MET A 79 -0.92 -5.75 9.18
N LEU A 80 -0.41 -5.33 10.34
CA LEU A 80 -0.99 -4.24 11.12
C LEU A 80 -0.92 -2.90 10.37
N ASN A 81 0.24 -2.58 9.78
CA ASN A 81 0.42 -1.35 9.01
C ASN A 81 -0.44 -1.38 7.73
N GLY A 82 -0.57 -2.52 7.05
CA GLY A 82 -1.41 -2.65 5.86
C GLY A 82 -2.91 -2.52 6.14
N VAL A 83 -3.39 -3.00 7.30
CA VAL A 83 -4.79 -2.77 7.70
C VAL A 83 -5.01 -1.28 8.00
N ALA A 84 -4.06 -0.63 8.69
CA ALA A 84 -4.14 0.79 9.00
C ALA A 84 -4.08 1.67 7.74
N SER A 85 -3.24 1.33 6.74
CA SER A 85 -3.13 2.08 5.48
C SER A 85 -4.43 2.10 4.67
N HIS A 86 -5.25 1.06 4.82
CA HIS A 86 -6.50 0.88 4.09
C HIS A 86 -7.75 1.10 4.96
N ALA A 87 -7.59 1.56 6.21
CA ALA A 87 -8.71 1.67 7.15
C ALA A 87 -9.74 2.74 6.75
N LEU A 88 -9.34 3.73 5.95
CA LEU A 88 -10.12 4.91 5.58
C LEU A 88 -10.42 5.03 4.08
N ASP A 89 -9.96 4.07 3.25
CA ASP A 89 -10.02 4.12 1.78
C ASP A 89 -9.42 5.42 1.18
N TYR A 90 -8.28 5.87 1.74
CA TYR A 90 -7.54 7.03 1.24
C TYR A 90 -6.23 6.68 0.54
N ASP A 91 -5.84 5.40 0.53
CA ASP A 91 -4.67 4.91 -0.17
C ASP A 91 -4.78 5.08 -1.70
N ASP A 92 -3.63 5.06 -2.35
CA ASP A 92 -3.51 5.28 -3.78
C ASP A 92 -4.20 4.19 -4.63
N VAL A 93 -4.65 4.59 -5.82
CA VAL A 93 -5.41 3.72 -6.72
C VAL A 93 -4.72 3.62 -8.07
N SER A 94 -4.76 2.42 -8.65
CA SER A 94 -4.25 2.15 -10.00
C SER A 94 -5.37 1.68 -10.92
N PRO A 95 -5.71 2.45 -11.98
CA PRO A 95 -6.78 2.09 -12.91
C PRO A 95 -6.56 0.76 -13.62
N THR A 96 -5.31 0.35 -13.81
CA THR A 96 -4.93 -0.87 -14.54
C THR A 96 -4.97 -2.12 -13.66
N MET A 97 -4.85 -1.96 -12.34
CA MET A 97 -4.91 -3.08 -11.39
C MET A 97 -6.29 -3.22 -10.74
N GLY A 98 -7.24 -2.33 -11.04
CA GLY A 98 -8.59 -2.35 -10.45
C GLY A 98 -8.54 -2.35 -8.93
N GLY A 99 -7.67 -1.52 -8.36
CA GLY A 99 -7.38 -1.46 -6.92
C GLY A 99 -8.62 -1.25 -6.05
N ALA A 100 -8.46 -1.41 -4.73
CA ALA A 100 -9.52 -1.44 -3.73
C ALA A 100 -10.17 -0.05 -3.50
N SER A 101 -10.87 0.46 -4.51
CA SER A 101 -11.83 1.53 -4.32
C SER A 101 -13.20 0.91 -4.06
N LEU A 102 -13.86 1.37 -2.98
CA LEU A 102 -15.30 1.38 -2.93
C LEU A 102 -15.83 2.01 -4.23
N GLY A 103 -16.54 1.21 -5.00
CA GLY A 103 -17.36 1.70 -6.10
C GLY A 103 -16.59 2.01 -7.36
N ASP A 104 -16.82 1.16 -8.35
CA ASP A 104 -16.77 1.50 -9.76
C ASP A 104 -17.41 2.89 -10.03
N VAL A 105 -16.57 3.92 -10.17
CA VAL A 105 -16.95 5.17 -10.85
C VAL A 105 -16.56 5.10 -12.32
N SER A 106 -16.85 3.97 -12.99
CA SER A 106 -17.16 4.00 -14.42
C SER A 106 -18.53 4.64 -14.63
N HIS A 107 -18.63 5.94 -14.37
CA HIS A 107 -19.65 6.74 -15.02
C HIS A 107 -19.12 7.07 -16.42
N PRO A 108 -19.68 6.53 -17.52
CA PRO A 108 -19.46 7.14 -18.82
C PRO A 108 -20.15 8.51 -18.77
N ASP A 109 -19.62 9.50 -19.49
CA ASP A 109 -20.17 10.87 -19.61
C ASP A 109 -19.69 11.91 -18.60
N VAL A 110 -18.43 12.35 -18.74
CA VAL A 110 -18.16 13.80 -18.74
C VAL A 110 -17.16 14.13 -19.86
N GLY A 111 -17.70 14.40 -21.05
CA GLY A 111 -16.95 15.04 -22.12
C GLY A 111 -16.57 16.46 -21.71
N LEU A 112 -15.34 16.67 -21.28
CA LEU A 112 -14.78 18.02 -21.17
C LEU A 112 -14.40 18.49 -22.58
N ARG A 113 -15.32 19.24 -23.19
CA ARG A 113 -15.00 20.10 -24.34
C ARG A 113 -13.90 21.08 -23.91
N ARG A 114 -12.76 21.02 -24.60
CA ARG A 114 -11.75 22.08 -24.57
C ARG A 114 -12.19 23.16 -25.55
N ASP A 115 -12.89 24.15 -25.04
CA ASP A 115 -13.05 25.45 -25.67
C ASP A 115 -12.44 26.50 -24.71
N VAL A 116 -11.13 26.75 -24.83
CA VAL A 116 -10.45 28.06 -25.02
C VAL A 116 -9.01 27.77 -25.46
#